data_AF-A0A2K2U3U5-F1
#
_entry.id   AF-A0A2K2U3U5-F1
#
_cell.length_a   1.000
_cell.length_b   1.000
_cell.length_c   1.000
_cell.angle_alpha   90.00
_cell.angle_beta   90.00
_cell.angle_gamma   90.00
#
_symmetry.space_group_name_H-M   'P 1'
#
loop_
_entity.id
_entity.type
_entity.pdbx_description
1 polymer ?
#
loop_
_entity_poly.entity_id
_entity_poly.type
_entity_poly.pdbx_seq_one_letter_code
_entity_poly.pdbx_strand_id
1 'polypeptide(L)'
;MSDVCIDIIGVVPVQMVFAYALSRMLAIRSLPVYWALEVSLVVLLACLRPGMNAEVRLVMSLPLVLVPLFLSEGSLSRRIVIVALAHLVLFSAELPGGALWVALTGAPVASYDEVRAHFDAFAITHAAHLALLIPLLMALKRVFDRFAVGADERRSGAWLPVLFTCTQFVLVNIMILLPLGFIGQSLRYYAAGVLLSLACLVADLCLFLSFDRYAQKRSDDARASLLESRLDGCLAQCEKFVENIERTAKLRHDVGNHVQVVLALSERGRFQDAREHLRLVSDAFESAGSEGDRS
;
A
#
# COMPACT_ATOMS: atom_id res chain seq x y z
N MET A 1 -0.38 -23.26 -41.26
CA MET A 1 -1.02 -22.86 -39.99
C MET A 1 -1.65 -21.48 -40.18
N SER A 2 -2.88 -21.26 -39.74
CA SER A 2 -3.55 -19.95 -39.86
C SER A 2 -2.96 -18.93 -38.87
N ASP A 3 -3.12 -17.64 -39.16
CA ASP A 3 -2.63 -16.54 -38.30
C ASP A 3 -3.27 -16.59 -36.91
N VAL A 4 -4.57 -16.91 -36.85
CA VAL A 4 -5.32 -17.13 -35.61
C VAL A 4 -4.72 -18.27 -34.78
N CYS A 5 -4.32 -19.38 -35.41
CA CYS A 5 -3.68 -20.48 -34.69
C CYS A 5 -2.32 -20.07 -34.10
N ILE A 6 -1.53 -19.27 -34.83
CA ILE A 6 -0.25 -18.72 -34.34
C ILE A 6 -0.49 -17.86 -33.10
N ASP A 7 -1.45 -16.94 -33.16
CA ASP A 7 -1.77 -16.07 -32.04
C ASP A 7 -2.32 -16.83 -30.83
N ILE A 8 -3.17 -17.85 -31.04
CA ILE A 8 -3.67 -18.69 -29.94
C ILE A 8 -2.51 -19.41 -29.25
N ILE A 9 -1.60 -20.03 -30.01
CA ILE A 9 -0.46 -20.78 -29.47
C ILE A 9 0.52 -19.85 -28.75
N GLY A 10 0.77 -18.65 -29.28
CA GLY A 10 1.71 -17.70 -28.67
C GLY A 10 1.15 -16.98 -27.45
N VAL A 11 -0.12 -16.55 -27.52
CA VAL A 11 -0.70 -15.63 -26.52
C VAL A 11 -1.36 -16.37 -25.36
N VAL A 12 -2.13 -17.42 -25.63
CA VAL A 12 -2.97 -18.06 -24.60
C VAL A 12 -2.12 -18.61 -23.45
N PRO A 13 -1.04 -19.40 -23.66
CA PRO A 13 -0.27 -19.95 -22.55
C PRO A 13 0.34 -18.87 -21.64
N VAL A 14 0.87 -17.80 -22.23
CA VAL A 14 1.45 -16.66 -21.51
C VAL A 14 0.39 -15.97 -20.67
N GLN A 15 -0.76 -15.67 -21.27
CA GLN A 15 -1.86 -15.01 -20.56
C GLN A 15 -2.47 -15.90 -19.48
N MET A 16 -2.54 -17.23 -19.66
CA MET A 16 -3.01 -18.16 -18.61
C MET A 16 -2.07 -18.17 -17.41
N VAL A 17 -0.75 -18.20 -17.62
CA VAL A 17 0.24 -18.11 -16.54
C VAL A 17 0.12 -16.77 -15.82
N PHE A 18 -0.04 -15.69 -16.58
CA PHE A 18 -0.20 -14.35 -16.05
C PHE A 18 -1.48 -14.19 -15.22
N ALA A 19 -2.63 -14.61 -15.76
CA ALA A 19 -3.92 -14.59 -15.07
C ALA A 19 -3.90 -15.46 -13.81
N TYR A 20 -3.23 -16.62 -13.85
CA TYR A 20 -3.01 -17.44 -12.67
C TYR A 20 -2.19 -16.70 -11.62
N ALA A 21 -1.09 -16.05 -12.00
CA ALA A 21 -0.26 -15.29 -11.05
C ALA A 21 -1.06 -14.14 -10.40
N LEU A 22 -1.83 -13.39 -11.18
CA LEU A 22 -2.73 -12.35 -10.66
C LEU A 22 -3.74 -12.91 -9.66
N SER A 23 -4.34 -14.08 -9.95
CA SER A 23 -5.26 -14.75 -9.03
C SER A 23 -4.64 -15.18 -7.70
N ARG A 24 -3.31 -15.28 -7.66
CA ARG A 24 -2.54 -15.61 -6.45
C ARG A 24 -2.03 -14.37 -5.70
N MET A 25 -1.97 -13.21 -6.35
CA MET A 25 -1.53 -11.95 -5.74
C MET A 25 -2.72 -11.08 -5.29
N LEU A 26 -3.86 -11.20 -5.96
CA LEU A 26 -5.09 -10.47 -5.67
C LEU A 26 -6.10 -11.37 -4.94
N ALA A 27 -6.81 -10.79 -3.98
CA ALA A 27 -7.96 -11.45 -3.37
C ALA A 27 -9.16 -11.36 -4.32
N ILE A 28 -9.43 -12.39 -5.11
CA ILE A 28 -10.52 -12.36 -6.12
C ILE A 28 -11.85 -12.75 -5.48
N ARG A 29 -12.90 -11.95 -5.70
CA ARG A 29 -14.27 -12.17 -5.21
C ARG A 29 -14.85 -13.50 -5.65
N SER A 30 -14.79 -13.74 -6.96
CA SER A 30 -15.35 -14.93 -7.60
C SER A 30 -14.36 -15.47 -8.62
N LEU A 31 -13.57 -16.45 -8.16
CA LEU A 31 -12.61 -17.15 -8.99
C LEU A 31 -13.22 -17.72 -10.30
N PRO A 32 -14.42 -18.34 -10.33
CA PRO A 32 -14.96 -18.88 -11.58
C PRO A 32 -15.35 -17.78 -12.59
N VAL A 33 -15.89 -16.65 -12.13
CA VAL A 33 -16.24 -15.52 -13.01
C VAL A 33 -14.99 -14.87 -13.56
N TYR A 34 -13.97 -14.70 -12.73
CA TYR A 34 -12.66 -14.20 -13.16
C TYR A 34 -12.07 -15.05 -14.27
N TRP A 35 -11.98 -16.37 -14.08
CA TRP A 35 -11.45 -17.26 -15.11
C TRP A 35 -12.31 -17.29 -16.36
N ALA A 36 -13.63 -17.28 -16.23
CA ALA A 36 -14.53 -17.23 -17.39
C ALA A 36 -14.31 -15.96 -18.22
N LEU A 37 -14.21 -14.79 -17.58
CA LEU A 37 -13.97 -13.52 -18.26
C LEU A 37 -12.58 -13.45 -18.86
N GLU A 38 -11.53 -13.79 -18.11
CA GLU A 38 -10.15 -13.78 -18.58
C GLU A 38 -9.94 -14.70 -19.78
N VAL A 39 -10.35 -15.97 -19.68
CA VAL A 39 -10.21 -16.92 -20.79
C VAL A 39 -10.98 -16.45 -22.01
N SER A 40 -12.21 -15.96 -21.81
CA SER A 40 -13.04 -15.47 -22.92
C SER A 40 -12.40 -14.26 -23.61
N LEU A 41 -11.88 -13.30 -22.83
CA LEU A 41 -11.22 -12.10 -23.36
C LEU A 41 -9.92 -12.44 -24.07
N VAL A 42 -9.09 -13.32 -23.49
CA VAL A 42 -7.82 -13.75 -24.09
C VAL A 42 -8.05 -14.47 -25.43
N VAL A 43 -9.01 -15.40 -25.47
CA VAL A 43 -9.34 -16.12 -26.71
C VAL A 43 -9.95 -15.17 -27.75
N LEU A 44 -10.86 -14.30 -27.35
CA LEU A 44 -11.46 -13.30 -28.25
C LEU A 44 -10.37 -12.38 -28.84
N LEU A 45 -9.45 -11.90 -28.01
CA LEU A 45 -8.33 -11.06 -28.44
C LEU A 45 -7.39 -11.82 -29.39
N ALA A 46 -7.04 -13.07 -29.08
CA ALA A 46 -6.21 -13.89 -29.96
C ALA A 46 -6.85 -14.11 -31.33
N CYS A 47 -8.18 -14.30 -31.38
CA CYS A 47 -8.92 -14.48 -32.63
C CYS A 47 -9.00 -13.19 -33.48
N LEU A 48 -9.13 -12.03 -32.83
CA LEU A 48 -9.27 -10.75 -33.54
C LEU A 48 -7.93 -10.10 -33.90
N ARG A 49 -6.85 -10.50 -33.22
CA ARG A 49 -5.51 -9.91 -33.35
C ARG A 49 -4.97 -9.79 -34.78
N PRO A 50 -5.11 -10.76 -35.69
CA PRO A 50 -4.60 -10.65 -37.06
C PRO A 50 -5.21 -9.49 -37.87
N GLY A 51 -6.44 -9.09 -37.52
CA GLY A 51 -7.17 -8.03 -38.25
C GLY A 51 -7.02 -6.63 -37.65
N MET A 52 -6.22 -6.45 -36.59
CA MET A 52 -6.21 -5.23 -35.80
C MET A 52 -4.89 -4.46 -35.89
N ASN A 53 -4.99 -3.15 -36.12
CA ASN A 53 -3.86 -2.23 -35.99
C ASN A 53 -3.38 -2.14 -34.53
N ALA A 54 -2.12 -1.72 -34.34
CA ALA A 54 -1.47 -1.66 -33.02
C ALA A 54 -2.25 -0.81 -31.99
N GLU A 55 -2.84 0.31 -32.40
CA GLU A 55 -3.63 1.20 -31.54
C GLU A 55 -4.91 0.51 -31.03
N VAL A 56 -5.63 -0.17 -31.92
CA VAL A 56 -6.86 -0.88 -31.58
C VAL A 56 -6.55 -2.06 -30.66
N ARG A 57 -5.40 -2.74 -30.86
CA ARG A 57 -4.93 -3.82 -29.98
C ARG A 57 -4.69 -3.33 -28.56
N LEU A 58 -4.15 -2.12 -28.39
CA LEU A 58 -3.94 -1.52 -27.07
C LEU A 58 -5.26 -1.18 -26.38
N VAL A 59 -6.23 -0.62 -27.11
CA VAL A 59 -7.55 -0.32 -26.54
C VAL A 59 -8.28 -1.60 -26.14
N MET A 60 -8.23 -2.65 -26.97
CA MET A 60 -8.91 -3.91 -26.69
C MET A 60 -8.22 -4.75 -25.62
N SER A 61 -6.97 -4.46 -25.24
CA SER A 61 -6.33 -5.12 -24.10
C SER A 61 -6.67 -4.48 -22.75
N LEU A 62 -7.27 -3.28 -22.72
CA LEU A 62 -7.70 -2.62 -21.48
C LEU A 62 -8.61 -3.49 -20.59
N PRO A 63 -9.60 -4.24 -21.13
CA PRO A 63 -10.40 -5.17 -20.34
C PRO A 63 -9.57 -6.17 -19.52
N LEU A 64 -8.44 -6.68 -20.05
CA LEU A 64 -7.55 -7.61 -19.32
C LEU A 64 -6.87 -6.96 -18.11
N VAL A 65 -6.71 -5.63 -18.13
CA VAL A 65 -6.20 -4.87 -16.97
C VAL A 65 -7.33 -4.56 -15.98
N LEU A 66 -8.53 -4.30 -16.49
CA LEU A 66 -9.68 -3.85 -15.70
C LEU A 66 -10.39 -5.00 -14.96
N VAL A 67 -10.55 -6.16 -15.58
CA VAL A 67 -11.19 -7.34 -14.97
C VAL A 67 -10.58 -7.71 -13.61
N PRO A 68 -9.25 -7.93 -13.48
CA PRO A 68 -8.64 -8.27 -12.20
C PRO A 68 -8.78 -7.13 -11.17
N LEU A 69 -8.84 -5.87 -11.62
CA LEU A 69 -8.99 -4.70 -10.75
C LEU A 69 -10.39 -4.62 -10.11
N PHE A 70 -11.44 -4.85 -10.91
CA PHE A 70 -12.83 -4.78 -10.46
C PHE A 70 -13.28 -6.03 -9.69
N LEU A 71 -12.78 -7.21 -10.08
CA LEU A 71 -13.16 -8.48 -9.44
C LEU A 71 -12.36 -8.77 -8.16
N SER A 72 -11.33 -8.00 -7.84
CA SER A 72 -10.56 -8.16 -6.60
C SER A 72 -11.19 -7.44 -5.40
N GLU A 73 -10.74 -7.78 -4.20
CA GLU A 73 -11.11 -7.18 -2.91
C GLU A 73 -9.93 -6.40 -2.29
N GLY A 74 -10.20 -5.64 -1.23
CA GLY A 74 -9.18 -4.81 -0.55
C GLY A 74 -9.02 -3.41 -1.13
N SER A 75 -7.93 -2.72 -0.77
CA SER A 75 -7.68 -1.32 -1.15
C SER A 75 -7.37 -1.15 -2.64
N LEU A 76 -8.00 -0.16 -3.27
CA LEU A 76 -7.83 0.11 -4.70
C LEU A 76 -6.39 0.44 -5.08
N SER A 77 -5.67 1.19 -4.23
CA SER A 77 -4.24 1.49 -4.45
C SER A 77 -3.37 0.23 -4.51
N ARG A 78 -3.59 -0.73 -3.60
CA ARG A 78 -2.87 -2.00 -3.59
C ARG A 78 -3.14 -2.80 -4.86
N ARG A 79 -4.41 -2.88 -5.28
CA ARG A 79 -4.78 -3.61 -6.51
C ARG A 79 -4.11 -3.00 -7.74
N ILE A 80 -4.16 -1.67 -7.89
CA ILE A 80 -3.51 -0.99 -9.01
C ILE A 80 -2.00 -1.26 -9.02
N VAL A 81 -1.33 -1.16 -7.88
CA VAL A 81 0.12 -1.43 -7.80
C VAL A 81 0.44 -2.87 -8.17
N ILE A 82 -0.31 -3.85 -7.65
CA ILE A 82 -0.11 -5.27 -7.98
C ILE A 82 -0.30 -5.51 -9.49
N VAL A 83 -1.40 -5.00 -10.06
CA VAL A 83 -1.70 -5.16 -11.48
C VAL A 83 -0.63 -4.47 -12.34
N ALA A 84 -0.24 -3.24 -12.02
CA ALA A 84 0.76 -2.51 -12.78
C ALA A 84 2.15 -3.17 -12.70
N LEU A 85 2.61 -3.58 -11.50
CA LEU A 85 3.87 -4.31 -11.32
C LEU A 85 3.87 -5.65 -12.05
N ALA A 86 2.77 -6.41 -12.00
CA ALA A 86 2.65 -7.67 -12.72
C ALA A 86 2.77 -7.45 -14.22
N HIS A 87 2.11 -6.43 -14.79
CA HIS A 87 2.24 -6.14 -16.21
C HIS A 87 3.65 -5.62 -16.57
N LEU A 88 4.31 -4.87 -15.70
CA LEU A 88 5.70 -4.49 -15.90
C LEU A 88 6.62 -5.71 -15.95
N VAL A 89 6.37 -6.73 -15.13
CA VAL A 89 7.05 -8.02 -15.21
C VAL A 89 6.76 -8.72 -16.54
N LEU A 90 5.50 -8.78 -16.97
CA LEU A 90 5.11 -9.36 -18.26
C LEU A 90 5.87 -8.72 -19.42
N PHE A 91 5.90 -7.39 -19.47
CA PHE A 91 6.62 -6.65 -20.51
C PHE A 91 8.14 -6.78 -20.41
N SER A 92 8.68 -6.84 -19.19
CA SER A 92 10.12 -7.07 -18.99
C SER A 92 10.55 -8.45 -19.46
N ALA A 93 9.66 -9.44 -19.44
CA ALA A 93 9.90 -10.77 -19.99
C ALA A 93 9.69 -10.84 -21.52
N GLU A 94 8.86 -9.97 -22.08
CA GLU A 94 8.58 -9.91 -23.52
C GLU A 94 9.78 -9.43 -24.35
N LEU A 95 10.46 -8.37 -23.88
CA LEU A 95 11.56 -7.74 -24.60
C LEU A 95 12.76 -8.69 -24.86
N PRO A 96 13.21 -9.53 -23.91
CA PRO A 96 14.22 -10.56 -24.17
C PRO A 96 13.74 -11.60 -25.18
N GLY A 97 12.45 -11.95 -25.18
CA GLY A 97 11.86 -12.86 -26.16
C GLY A 97 11.94 -12.32 -27.58
N GLY A 98 11.58 -11.04 -27.77
CA GLY A 98 11.74 -10.33 -29.04
C GLY A 98 13.20 -10.22 -29.47
N ALA A 99 14.11 -9.95 -28.54
CA ALA A 99 15.55 -9.91 -28.81
C ALA A 99 16.08 -11.28 -29.27
N LEU A 100 15.65 -12.36 -28.60
CA LEU A 100 16.03 -13.73 -28.93
C LEU A 100 15.49 -14.14 -30.30
N TRP A 101 14.26 -13.75 -30.65
CA TRP A 101 13.69 -13.97 -31.98
C TRP A 101 14.54 -13.33 -33.07
N VAL A 102 14.84 -12.04 -32.92
CA VAL A 102 15.66 -11.30 -33.89
C VAL A 102 17.07 -11.90 -33.99
N ALA A 103 17.64 -12.37 -32.88
CA ALA A 103 18.94 -13.04 -32.88
C ALA A 103 18.94 -14.39 -33.61
N LEU A 104 17.84 -15.16 -33.53
CA LEU A 104 17.74 -16.49 -34.15
C LEU A 104 17.36 -16.42 -35.64
N THR A 105 16.49 -15.48 -36.02
CA THR A 105 15.89 -15.44 -37.36
C THR A 105 16.41 -14.29 -38.23
N GLY A 106 16.93 -13.22 -37.62
CA GLY A 106 17.23 -11.97 -38.34
C GLY A 106 15.99 -11.25 -38.90
N ALA A 107 14.79 -11.77 -38.61
CA ALA A 107 13.53 -11.36 -39.21
C ALA A 107 12.67 -10.56 -38.20
N PRO A 108 11.78 -9.67 -38.68
CA PRO A 108 10.88 -8.94 -37.80
C PRO A 108 9.83 -9.87 -37.16
N VAL A 109 9.67 -9.77 -35.83
CA VAL A 109 8.71 -10.55 -35.01
C VAL A 109 7.25 -10.43 -35.50
N ALA A 110 6.91 -9.32 -36.18
CA ALA A 110 5.55 -9.00 -36.57
C ALA A 110 5.04 -9.69 -37.84
N SER A 111 5.89 -10.42 -38.58
CA SER A 111 5.50 -11.10 -39.82
C SER A 111 5.04 -12.52 -39.56
N TYR A 112 3.77 -12.82 -39.85
CA TYR A 112 3.24 -14.19 -39.75
C TYR A 112 3.91 -15.17 -40.71
N ASP A 113 4.41 -14.70 -41.85
CA ASP A 113 5.10 -15.54 -42.82
C ASP A 113 6.46 -16.01 -42.31
N GLU A 114 7.19 -15.13 -41.62
CA GLU A 114 8.45 -15.46 -40.95
C GLU A 114 8.23 -16.41 -39.77
N VAL A 115 7.14 -16.22 -39.02
CA VAL A 115 6.74 -17.14 -37.94
C VAL A 115 6.41 -18.54 -38.48
N ARG A 116 5.76 -18.63 -39.64
CA ARG A 116 5.51 -19.92 -40.31
C ARG A 116 6.80 -20.57 -40.81
N ALA A 117 7.73 -19.79 -41.34
CA ALA A 117 9.01 -20.29 -41.84
C ALA A 117 9.95 -20.77 -40.73
N HIS A 118 9.94 -20.07 -39.58
CA HIS A 118 10.80 -20.35 -38.42
C HIS A 118 9.98 -20.75 -37.18
N PHE A 119 9.08 -21.72 -37.35
CA PHE A 119 8.18 -22.15 -36.29
C PHE A 119 8.90 -22.77 -35.08
N ASP A 120 10.04 -23.42 -35.32
CA ASP A 120 10.95 -23.93 -34.30
C ASP A 120 11.53 -22.79 -33.44
N ALA A 121 12.03 -21.72 -34.07
CA ALA A 121 12.48 -20.52 -33.36
C ALA A 121 11.33 -19.84 -32.61
N PHE A 122 10.10 -19.88 -33.15
CA PHE A 122 8.90 -19.34 -32.49
C PHE A 122 8.60 -20.11 -31.19
N ALA A 123 8.65 -21.45 -31.23
CA ALA A 123 8.45 -22.28 -30.06
C ALA A 123 9.54 -22.06 -29.00
N ILE A 124 10.81 -21.98 -29.41
CA ILE A 124 11.95 -21.74 -28.51
C ILE A 124 11.83 -20.38 -27.81
N THR A 125 11.50 -19.33 -28.56
CA THR A 125 11.36 -17.96 -28.01
C THR A 125 10.21 -17.86 -27.01
N HIS A 126 9.06 -18.49 -27.29
CA HIS A 126 7.94 -18.54 -26.35
C HIS A 126 8.24 -19.40 -25.12
N ALA A 127 8.92 -20.53 -25.29
CA ALA A 127 9.35 -21.35 -24.17
C ALA A 127 10.34 -20.59 -23.26
N ALA A 128 11.30 -19.87 -23.84
CA ALA A 128 12.24 -19.02 -23.11
C ALA A 128 11.51 -17.87 -22.39
N HIS A 129 10.54 -17.22 -23.04
CA HIS A 129 9.71 -16.20 -22.44
C HIS A 129 8.96 -16.74 -21.21
N LEU A 130 8.29 -17.89 -21.33
CA LEU A 130 7.60 -18.54 -20.21
C LEU A 130 8.57 -18.91 -19.07
N ALA A 131 9.73 -19.47 -19.41
CA ALA A 131 10.77 -19.85 -18.46
C ALA A 131 11.33 -18.64 -17.69
N LEU A 132 11.29 -17.43 -18.27
CA LEU A 132 11.67 -16.18 -17.61
C LEU A 132 10.49 -15.55 -16.84
N LEU A 133 9.29 -15.56 -17.40
CA LEU A 133 8.09 -14.94 -16.83
C LEU A 133 7.68 -15.60 -15.51
N ILE A 134 7.63 -16.93 -15.48
CA ILE A 134 7.22 -17.71 -14.30
C ILE A 134 8.05 -17.37 -13.05
N PRO A 135 9.40 -17.42 -13.07
CA PRO A 135 10.19 -17.10 -11.90
C PRO A 135 10.09 -15.61 -11.50
N LEU A 136 9.96 -14.68 -12.45
CA LEU A 136 9.77 -13.26 -12.13
C LEU A 136 8.42 -13.00 -11.43
N LEU A 137 7.33 -13.59 -11.93
CA LEU A 137 6.02 -13.51 -11.27
C LEU A 137 6.04 -14.19 -9.90
N MET A 138 6.75 -15.31 -9.76
CA MET A 138 6.91 -15.98 -8.47
C MET A 138 7.72 -15.12 -7.48
N ALA A 139 8.78 -14.45 -7.94
CA ALA A 139 9.56 -13.52 -7.13
C ALA A 139 8.69 -12.33 -6.69
N LEU A 140 7.93 -11.73 -7.61
CA LEU A 140 6.99 -10.66 -7.31
C LEU A 140 5.93 -11.09 -6.29
N LYS A 141 5.38 -12.30 -6.42
CA LYS A 141 4.44 -12.86 -5.46
C LYS A 141 5.08 -12.97 -4.07
N ARG A 142 6.29 -13.51 -3.98
CA ARG A 142 7.02 -13.63 -2.69
C ARG A 142 7.24 -12.27 -2.03
N VAL A 143 7.52 -11.23 -2.82
CA VAL A 143 7.60 -9.86 -2.31
C VAL A 143 6.25 -9.48 -1.70
N PHE A 144 5.15 -9.59 -2.43
CA PHE A 144 3.83 -9.23 -1.90
C PHE A 144 3.41 -10.06 -0.67
N ASP A 145 3.63 -11.38 -0.68
CA ASP A 145 3.30 -12.26 0.44
C ASP A 145 4.06 -11.85 1.71
N ARG A 146 5.34 -11.48 1.59
CA ARG A 146 6.17 -11.03 2.71
C ARG A 146 5.63 -9.75 3.35
N PHE A 147 5.04 -8.84 2.57
CA PHE A 147 4.56 -7.55 3.04
C PHE A 147 3.06 -7.53 3.37
N ALA A 148 2.28 -8.47 2.85
CA ALA A 148 0.86 -8.61 3.17
C ALA A 148 0.61 -8.93 4.66
N VAL A 149 1.56 -9.60 5.32
CA VAL A 149 1.46 -10.01 6.74
C VAL A 149 1.48 -8.81 7.72
N GLY A 150 1.80 -7.59 7.28
CA GLY A 150 1.89 -6.41 8.16
C GLY A 150 1.02 -5.20 7.79
N ALA A 151 0.16 -5.29 6.77
CA ALA A 151 -0.37 -4.11 6.07
C ALA A 151 -1.87 -3.83 6.24
N ASP A 152 -2.54 -4.44 7.22
CA ASP A 152 -4.00 -4.39 7.31
C ASP A 152 -4.60 -3.11 7.93
N GLU A 153 -3.77 -2.19 8.45
CA GLU A 153 -4.29 -0.93 8.97
C GLU A 153 -3.46 0.29 8.54
N ARG A 154 -4.15 1.23 7.88
CA ARG A 154 -3.82 2.67 7.77
C ARG A 154 -2.67 3.04 6.81
N ARG A 155 -3.01 3.17 5.52
CA ARG A 155 -2.19 3.90 4.53
C ARG A 155 -2.91 5.07 3.89
N SER A 156 -3.09 6.14 4.67
CA SER A 156 -3.27 7.47 4.09
C SER A 156 -1.93 7.90 3.48
N GLY A 157 -1.83 7.89 2.14
CA GLY A 157 -0.60 8.24 1.39
C GLY A 157 -0.10 7.22 0.36
N ALA A 158 -0.81 6.10 0.13
CA ALA A 158 -0.40 5.05 -0.82
C ALA A 158 -0.47 5.43 -2.31
N TRP A 159 -0.85 6.67 -2.66
CA TRP A 159 -1.07 7.08 -4.05
C TRP A 159 0.19 7.50 -4.81
N LEU A 160 1.24 7.93 -4.11
CA LEU A 160 2.51 8.30 -4.75
C LEU A 160 3.20 7.10 -5.44
N PRO A 161 3.32 5.92 -4.79
CA PRO A 161 3.78 4.71 -5.48
C PRO A 161 2.92 4.30 -6.65
N VAL A 162 1.59 4.40 -6.48
CA VAL A 162 0.63 4.08 -7.54
C VAL A 162 0.91 4.95 -8.77
N LEU A 163 1.00 6.27 -8.60
CA LEU A 163 1.21 7.19 -9.71
C LEU A 163 2.54 6.95 -10.41
N PHE A 164 3.61 6.71 -9.65
CA PHE A 164 4.92 6.41 -10.19
C PHE A 164 4.92 5.12 -11.02
N THR A 165 4.41 4.02 -10.46
CA THR A 165 4.32 2.73 -11.16
C THR A 165 3.39 2.78 -12.37
N CYS A 166 2.27 3.51 -12.30
CA CYS A 166 1.41 3.73 -13.46
C CYS A 166 2.13 4.53 -14.56
N THR A 167 2.91 5.53 -14.19
CA THR A 167 3.71 6.30 -15.16
C THR A 167 4.76 5.42 -15.83
N GLN A 168 5.46 4.57 -15.06
CA GLN A 168 6.42 3.61 -15.62
C GLN A 168 5.75 2.59 -16.54
N PHE A 169 4.58 2.08 -16.16
CA PHE A 169 3.79 1.18 -16.99
C PHE A 169 3.43 1.81 -18.34
N VAL A 170 2.96 3.06 -18.35
CA VAL A 170 2.68 3.80 -19.60
C VAL A 170 3.95 3.97 -20.43
N LEU A 171 5.07 4.33 -19.81
CA LEU A 171 6.34 4.54 -20.50
C LEU A 171 6.87 3.25 -21.16
N VAL A 172 6.77 2.11 -20.47
CA VAL A 172 7.15 0.80 -21.02
C VAL A 172 6.23 0.38 -22.17
N ASN A 173 4.92 0.65 -22.07
CA ASN A 173 3.99 0.40 -23.19
C ASN A 173 4.37 1.22 -24.43
N ILE A 174 4.68 2.50 -24.26
CA ILE A 174 5.15 3.36 -25.35
C ILE A 174 6.43 2.77 -25.96
N MET A 175 7.39 2.37 -25.14
CA MET A 175 8.64 1.74 -25.59
C MET A 175 8.38 0.45 -26.40
N ILE A 176 7.39 -0.37 -26.06
CA ILE A 176 7.06 -1.57 -26.83
C ILE A 176 6.33 -1.24 -28.14
N LEU A 177 5.55 -0.16 -28.16
CA LEU A 177 4.76 0.23 -29.34
C LEU A 177 5.64 0.87 -30.44
N LEU A 178 6.68 1.61 -30.06
CA LEU A 178 7.56 2.33 -30.99
C LEU A 178 8.22 1.43 -32.07
N PRO A 179 8.76 0.24 -31.73
CA PRO A 179 9.31 -0.71 -32.70
C PRO A 179 8.29 -1.28 -33.68
N LEU A 180 7.02 -1.37 -33.30
CA LEU A 180 5.98 -1.96 -34.14
C LEU A 180 5.52 -1.03 -35.28
N GLY A 181 5.83 0.27 -35.23
CA GLY A 181 5.36 1.22 -36.25
C GLY A 181 6.32 2.31 -36.69
N PHE A 182 7.37 2.62 -35.91
CA PHE A 182 8.16 3.85 -36.13
C PHE A 182 9.67 3.68 -36.17
N ILE A 183 10.23 2.69 -35.46
CA ILE A 183 11.69 2.48 -35.38
C ILE A 183 12.01 1.11 -35.98
N GLY A 184 12.97 1.08 -36.92
CA GLY A 184 13.49 -0.17 -37.47
C GLY A 184 13.94 -1.14 -36.37
N GLN A 185 13.57 -2.41 -36.54
CA GLN A 185 13.77 -3.51 -35.61
C GLN A 185 15.28 -3.81 -35.37
N SER A 186 15.94 -2.95 -34.60
CA SER A 186 17.38 -3.06 -34.32
C SER A 186 17.63 -3.80 -33.00
N LEU A 187 18.61 -4.70 -33.00
CA LEU A 187 19.02 -5.42 -31.79
C LEU A 187 19.40 -4.48 -30.64
N ARG A 188 19.99 -3.32 -30.95
CA ARG A 188 20.34 -2.28 -29.97
C ARG A 188 19.12 -1.73 -29.24
N TYR A 189 18.01 -1.53 -29.96
CA TYR A 189 16.76 -1.06 -29.36
C TYR A 189 16.22 -2.08 -28.36
N TYR A 190 16.15 -3.35 -28.75
CA TYR A 190 15.69 -4.42 -27.85
C TYR A 190 16.59 -4.56 -26.63
N ALA A 191 17.92 -4.54 -26.81
CA ALA A 191 18.87 -4.59 -25.70
C ALA A 191 18.69 -3.40 -24.73
N ALA A 192 18.56 -2.19 -25.25
CA ALA A 192 18.30 -1.00 -24.44
C ALA A 192 16.95 -1.10 -23.73
N GLY A 193 15.92 -1.61 -24.41
CA GLY A 193 14.59 -1.81 -23.85
C GLY A 193 14.58 -2.79 -22.68
N VAL A 194 15.27 -3.93 -22.81
CA VAL A 194 15.43 -4.91 -21.72
C VAL A 194 16.10 -4.28 -20.50
N LEU A 195 17.18 -3.54 -20.71
CA LEU A 195 17.90 -2.88 -19.62
C LEU A 195 17.01 -1.82 -18.93
N LEU A 196 16.28 -1.03 -19.72
CA LEU A 196 15.41 0.01 -19.19
C LEU A 196 14.21 -0.59 -18.45
N SER A 197 13.58 -1.64 -18.97
CA SER A 197 12.43 -2.29 -18.32
C SER A 197 12.84 -2.94 -17.00
N LEU A 198 14.01 -3.58 -16.94
CA LEU A 198 14.55 -4.14 -15.69
C LEU A 198 14.90 -3.03 -14.69
N ALA A 199 15.49 -1.92 -15.15
CA ALA A 199 15.76 -0.76 -14.29
C ALA A 199 14.47 -0.15 -13.72
N CYS A 200 13.43 -0.01 -14.55
CA CYS A 200 12.09 0.41 -14.14
C CYS A 200 11.52 -0.54 -13.07
N LEU A 201 11.53 -1.85 -13.34
CA LEU A 201 11.02 -2.85 -12.39
C LEU A 201 11.76 -2.79 -11.05
N VAL A 202 13.08 -2.65 -11.05
CA VAL A 202 13.88 -2.50 -9.83
C VAL A 202 13.54 -1.19 -9.12
N ALA A 203 13.38 -0.08 -9.85
CA ALA A 203 13.00 1.20 -9.27
C ALA A 203 11.61 1.16 -8.62
N ASP A 204 10.62 0.56 -9.28
CA ASP A 204 9.27 0.38 -8.74
C ASP A 204 9.28 -0.51 -7.50
N LEU A 205 10.02 -1.62 -7.52
CA LEU A 205 10.18 -2.48 -6.35
C LEU A 205 10.85 -1.73 -5.20
N CYS A 206 11.95 -1.03 -5.45
CA CYS A 206 12.62 -0.22 -4.43
C CYS A 206 11.70 0.84 -3.85
N LEU A 207 10.96 1.56 -4.69
CA LEU A 207 10.03 2.59 -4.25
C LEU A 207 8.90 1.98 -3.41
N PHE A 208 8.31 0.88 -3.88
CA PHE A 208 7.28 0.16 -3.15
C PHE A 208 7.78 -0.28 -1.76
N LEU A 209 8.99 -0.86 -1.69
CA LEU A 209 9.64 -1.27 -0.45
C LEU A 209 9.95 -0.08 0.48
N SER A 210 10.41 1.05 -0.06
CA SER A 210 10.69 2.25 0.73
C SER A 210 9.41 2.82 1.32
N PHE A 211 8.35 2.98 0.53
CA PHE A 211 7.08 3.51 1.00
C PHE A 211 6.43 2.62 2.05
N ASP A 212 6.61 1.32 1.95
CA ASP A 212 6.12 0.36 2.94
C ASP A 212 6.72 0.64 4.33
N ARG A 213 8.05 0.78 4.38
CA ARG A 213 8.82 1.09 5.59
C ARG A 213 8.49 2.47 6.15
N TYR A 214 8.31 3.48 5.29
CA TYR A 214 7.95 4.83 5.72
C TYR A 214 6.54 4.88 6.33
N ALA A 215 5.59 4.16 5.73
CA ALA A 215 4.23 4.09 6.27
C ALA A 215 4.21 3.42 7.66
N GLN A 216 4.99 2.35 7.83
CA GLN A 216 5.09 1.65 9.12
C GLN A 216 5.73 2.53 10.19
N LYS A 217 6.83 3.22 9.87
CA LYS A 217 7.46 4.16 10.82
C LYS A 217 6.49 5.26 11.26
N ARG A 218 5.72 5.82 10.33
CA ARG A 218 4.74 6.87 10.65
C ARG A 218 3.60 6.39 11.55
N SER A 219 3.16 5.15 11.40
CA SER A 219 2.14 4.59 12.30
C SER A 219 2.68 4.35 13.70
N ASP A 220 3.93 3.92 13.82
CA ASP A 220 4.58 3.67 15.10
C ASP A 220 4.81 4.99 15.84
N ASP A 221 5.30 6.03 15.15
CA ASP A 221 5.47 7.38 15.70
C ASP A 221 4.12 7.98 16.17
N ALA A 222 3.04 7.77 15.41
CA ALA A 222 1.70 8.23 15.79
C ALA A 222 1.10 7.47 16.99
N ARG A 223 1.43 6.18 17.14
CA ARG A 223 1.05 5.40 18.33
C ARG A 223 1.83 5.86 19.55
N ALA A 224 3.12 6.15 19.39
CA ALA A 224 3.97 6.66 20.46
C ALA A 224 3.46 8.01 20.98
N SER A 225 3.15 8.96 20.09
CA SER A 225 2.65 10.29 20.50
C SER A 225 1.28 10.26 21.18
N LEU A 226 0.39 9.35 20.75
CA LEU A 226 -0.89 9.11 21.45
C LEU A 226 -0.68 8.54 22.85
N LEU A 227 0.30 7.65 23.03
CA LEU A 227 0.64 7.08 24.33
C LEU A 227 1.23 8.15 25.25
N GLU A 228 2.13 8.98 24.72
CA GLU A 228 2.75 10.11 25.42
C GLU A 228 1.69 11.10 25.90
N SER A 229 0.77 11.51 25.01
CA SER A 229 -0.33 12.42 25.37
C SER A 229 -1.25 11.84 26.48
N ARG A 230 -1.47 10.51 26.51
CA ARG A 230 -2.22 9.88 27.59
C ARG A 230 -1.44 9.84 28.91
N LEU A 231 -0.14 9.65 28.85
CA LEU A 231 0.74 9.66 30.02
C LEU A 231 0.77 11.06 30.65
N ASP A 232 0.92 12.11 29.84
CA ASP A 232 0.86 13.50 30.29
C ASP A 232 -0.49 13.83 30.95
N GLY A 233 -1.59 13.38 30.35
CA GLY A 233 -2.92 13.54 30.93
C GLY A 233 -3.08 12.85 32.29
N CYS A 234 -2.48 11.67 32.46
CA CYS A 234 -2.47 10.93 33.74
C CYS A 234 -1.61 11.64 34.79
N LEU A 235 -0.41 12.11 34.41
CA LEU A 235 0.47 12.87 35.30
C LEU A 235 -0.19 14.15 35.80
N ALA A 236 -0.87 14.89 34.91
CA ALA A 236 -1.62 16.09 35.30
C ALA A 236 -2.79 15.78 36.25
N GLN A 237 -3.43 14.61 36.12
CA GLN A 237 -4.46 14.17 37.07
C GLN A 237 -3.86 13.80 38.43
N CYS A 238 -2.71 13.13 38.46
CA CYS A 238 -1.98 12.82 39.69
C CYS A 238 -1.55 14.09 40.42
N GLU A 239 -1.07 15.11 39.69
CA GLU A 239 -0.67 16.41 40.27
C GLU A 239 -1.84 17.09 40.97
N LYS A 240 -3.00 17.20 40.31
CA LYS A 240 -4.22 17.75 40.92
C LYS A 240 -4.69 16.96 42.13
N PHE A 241 -4.53 15.64 42.11
CA PHE A 241 -4.89 14.79 43.24
C PHE A 241 -3.97 15.04 44.45
N VAL A 242 -2.67 15.18 44.23
CA VAL A 242 -1.70 15.52 45.29
C VAL A 242 -1.98 16.91 45.86
N GLU A 243 -2.25 17.90 45.03
CA GLU A 243 -2.61 19.26 45.46
C GLU A 243 -3.86 19.27 46.36
N ASN A 244 -4.89 18.52 45.98
CA ASN A 244 -6.10 18.37 46.79
C ASN A 244 -5.83 17.71 48.15
N ILE A 245 -4.96 16.70 48.20
CA ILE A 245 -4.54 16.07 49.46
C ILE A 245 -3.79 17.06 50.34
N GLU A 246 -2.84 17.82 49.77
CA GLU A 246 -2.08 18.81 50.51
C GLU A 246 -3.00 19.89 51.10
N ARG A 247 -3.96 20.40 50.30
CA ARG A 247 -4.97 21.36 50.76
C ARG A 247 -5.81 20.79 51.90
N THR A 248 -6.24 19.54 51.78
CA THR A 248 -7.01 18.85 52.83
C THR A 248 -6.19 18.62 54.11
N ALA A 249 -4.89 18.34 53.97
CA ALA A 249 -3.98 18.18 55.11
C ALA A 249 -3.76 19.51 55.85
N LYS A 250 -3.55 20.61 55.12
CA LYS A 250 -3.45 21.98 55.71
C LYS A 250 -4.72 22.35 56.46
N LEU A 251 -5.89 22.18 55.84
CA LEU A 251 -7.18 22.43 56.50
C LEU A 251 -7.34 21.64 57.79
N ARG A 252 -6.98 20.35 57.79
CA ARG A 252 -7.08 19.50 58.98
C ARG A 252 -6.14 19.94 60.10
N HIS A 253 -4.92 20.34 59.75
CA HIS A 253 -3.94 20.85 60.70
C HIS A 253 -4.43 22.15 61.34
N ASP A 254 -4.94 23.09 60.54
CA ASP A 254 -5.42 24.39 61.02
C ASP A 254 -6.65 24.24 61.92
N VAL A 255 -7.61 23.38 61.53
CA VAL A 255 -8.75 23.01 62.38
C VAL A 255 -8.29 22.37 63.68
N GLY A 256 -7.30 21.47 63.63
CA GLY A 256 -6.69 20.85 64.80
C GLY A 256 -6.12 21.89 65.77
N ASN A 257 -5.38 22.87 65.26
CA ASN A 257 -4.83 23.98 66.04
C ASN A 257 -5.93 24.84 66.68
N HIS A 258 -6.98 25.20 65.92
CA HIS A 258 -8.10 25.99 66.47
C HIS A 258 -8.82 25.25 67.60
N VAL A 259 -9.06 23.95 67.44
CA VAL A 259 -9.65 23.11 68.51
C VAL A 259 -8.77 23.10 69.75
N GLN A 260 -7.45 22.98 69.58
CA GLN A 260 -6.49 22.99 70.68
C GLN A 260 -6.46 24.33 71.43
N VAL A 261 -6.53 25.46 70.71
CA VAL A 261 -6.60 26.81 71.29
C VAL A 261 -7.89 27.01 72.10
N VAL A 262 -9.03 26.57 71.55
CA VAL A 262 -10.33 26.65 72.24
C VAL A 262 -10.36 25.79 73.50
N LEU A 263 -9.81 24.58 73.44
CA LEU A 263 -9.65 23.70 74.62
C LEU A 263 -8.78 24.36 75.69
N ALA A 264 -7.61 24.90 75.32
CA ALA A 264 -6.71 25.57 76.26
C ALA A 264 -7.30 26.83 76.91
N LEU A 265 -8.12 27.59 76.18
CA LEU A 265 -8.86 28.74 76.73
C LEU A 265 -9.98 28.29 77.69
N SER A 266 -10.62 27.17 77.39
CA SER A 266 -11.68 26.57 78.21
C SER A 266 -11.13 25.97 79.51
N GLU A 267 -9.99 25.27 79.46
CA GLU A 267 -9.30 24.73 80.65
C GLU A 267 -8.86 25.82 81.64
N ARG A 268 -8.57 27.03 81.14
CA ARG A 268 -8.22 28.20 81.95
C ARG A 268 -9.44 28.96 82.50
N GLY A 269 -10.65 28.45 82.30
CA GLY A 269 -11.91 29.07 82.76
C GLY A 269 -12.31 30.34 82.01
N ARG A 270 -11.62 30.68 80.91
CA ARG A 270 -11.84 31.90 80.12
C ARG A 270 -12.88 31.64 79.01
N PHE A 271 -14.09 31.27 79.43
CA PHE A 271 -15.15 30.83 78.53
C PHE A 271 -15.67 31.93 77.59
N GLN A 272 -15.61 33.20 77.99
CA GLN A 272 -15.98 34.34 77.11
C GLN A 272 -15.00 34.46 75.93
N ASP A 273 -13.68 34.41 76.20
CA ASP A 273 -12.65 34.52 75.17
C ASP A 273 -12.62 33.32 74.21
N ALA A 274 -12.88 32.11 74.72
CA ALA A 274 -13.04 30.91 73.89
C ALA A 274 -14.23 31.04 72.93
N ARG A 275 -15.33 31.67 73.38
CA ARG A 275 -16.55 31.89 72.60
C ARG A 275 -16.37 32.96 71.54
N GLU A 276 -15.60 34.00 71.85
CA GLU A 276 -15.24 35.05 70.90
C GLU A 276 -14.28 34.54 69.81
N HIS A 277 -13.29 33.71 70.18
CA HIS A 277 -12.40 33.07 69.22
C HIS A 277 -13.14 32.12 68.27
N LEU A 278 -14.10 31.34 68.77
CA LEU A 278 -14.98 30.50 67.94
C LEU A 278 -15.84 31.30 66.97
N ARG A 279 -16.36 32.47 67.39
CA ARG A 279 -17.11 33.38 66.51
C ARG A 279 -16.22 33.92 65.38
N LEU A 280 -15.02 34.39 65.71
CA LEU A 280 -14.08 34.91 64.72
C LEU A 280 -13.64 33.85 63.71
N VAL A 281 -13.42 32.61 64.15
CA VAL A 281 -13.09 31.49 63.26
C VAL A 281 -14.29 31.12 62.39
N SER A 282 -15.51 31.10 62.95
CA SER A 282 -16.75 30.84 62.19
C SER A 282 -16.97 31.87 61.08
N ASP A 283 -16.83 33.16 61.41
CA ASP A 283 -17.01 34.26 60.44
C ASP A 283 -15.96 34.18 59.31
N ALA A 284 -14.71 33.79 59.63
CA ALA A 284 -13.64 33.63 58.65
C ALA A 284 -13.85 32.41 57.71
N PHE A 285 -14.42 31.32 58.22
CA PHE A 285 -14.79 30.15 57.39
C PHE A 285 -16.01 30.44 56.49
N GLU A 286 -17.00 31.19 56.98
CA GLU A 286 -18.15 31.62 56.17
C GLU A 286 -17.74 32.58 55.04
N SER A 287 -16.82 33.51 55.31
CA SER A 287 -16.31 34.41 54.26
C SER A 287 -15.51 33.67 53.18
N ALA A 288 -14.66 32.72 53.58
CA ALA A 288 -13.85 31.93 52.65
C ALA A 288 -14.68 30.93 51.80
N GLY A 289 -15.80 30.45 52.32
CA GLY A 289 -16.75 29.61 51.59
C GLY A 289 -17.51 30.36 50.48
N SER A 290 -17.72 31.67 50.62
CA SER A 290 -18.45 32.48 49.65
C SER A 290 -17.63 32.90 48.41
N GLU A 291 -16.30 32.91 48.53
CA GLU A 291 -15.39 33.24 47.41
C GLU A 291 -15.06 32.04 46.52
N GLY A 292 -15.21 30.81 47.02
CA GLY A 292 -14.95 29.57 46.24
C GLY A 292 -16.05 29.16 45.27
N ASP A 293 -17.25 29.75 45.36
CA ASP A 293 -18.44 29.39 44.57
C ASP A 293 -18.71 30.36 43.40
N ARG A 294 -17.76 31.26 43.10
CA ARG A 294 -17.83 32.26 42.02
C ARG A 294 -16.79 32.08 40.90
N SER A 295 -16.03 30.99 40.86
CA SER A 295 -15.06 30.68 39.78
C SER A 295 -15.46 29.48 38.94
#